data_AF-A0A6M3IY15-F1
#
_entry.id   AF-A0A6M3IY15-F1
#
_cell.length_a   1.000
_cell.length_b   1.000
_cell.length_c   1.000
_cell.angle_alpha   90.00
_cell.angle_beta   90.00
_cell.angle_gamma   90.00
#
_symmetry.space_group_name_H-M   'P 1'
#
loop_
_entity.id
_entity.type
_entity.pdbx_description
1 polymer ?
#
loop_
_entity_poly.entity_id
_entity_poly.type
_entity_poly.pdbx_seq_one_letter_code
_entity_poly.pdbx_strand_id
1 'polypeptide(L)'
;MKKTLTFSDFCDEVRSYSDNYSHKFSYDGLRAIFDYFEELAKDTGEEIECDVIAFCCEYTEYDNLEDFLFKYYGEDFGDMEIRTLDDLRDRTTVILVDGKTDKNGIIVQEF
;
A
#
# COMPACT_ATOMS: atom_id res chain seq x y z
N MET A 1 26.26 11.26 7.74
CA MET A 1 25.35 11.57 6.62
C MET A 1 24.29 10.49 6.63
N LYS A 2 23.01 10.85 6.79
CA LYS A 2 21.92 9.93 6.50
C LYS A 2 21.85 9.78 4.97
N LYS A 3 21.72 8.54 4.49
CA LYS A 3 21.64 8.25 3.05
C LYS A 3 20.17 8.37 2.67
N THR A 4 19.85 9.23 1.69
CA THR A 4 18.52 9.20 1.07
C THR A 4 18.38 7.86 0.36
N LEU A 5 17.32 7.15 0.72
CA LEU A 5 17.06 5.81 0.25
C LEU A 5 16.43 5.91 -1.15
N THR A 6 17.06 5.29 -2.15
CA THR A 6 16.48 5.26 -3.50
C THR A 6 15.43 4.16 -3.60
N PHE A 7 14.53 4.22 -4.57
CA PHE A 7 13.56 3.14 -4.80
C PHE A 7 14.22 1.76 -4.99
N SER A 8 15.43 1.71 -5.57
CA SER A 8 16.18 0.45 -5.67
C SER A 8 16.64 -0.04 -4.30
N ASP A 9 17.18 0.85 -3.46
CA ASP A 9 17.57 0.51 -2.08
C ASP A 9 16.32 0.01 -1.30
N PHE A 10 15.16 0.65 -1.48
CA PHE A 10 13.88 0.23 -0.87
C PHE A 10 13.51 -1.19 -1.26
N CYS A 11 13.51 -1.49 -2.56
CA CYS A 11 13.20 -2.83 -3.04
C CYS A 11 14.16 -3.87 -2.45
N ASP A 12 15.46 -3.57 -2.42
CA ASP A 12 16.47 -4.48 -1.88
C ASP A 12 16.26 -4.72 -0.37
N GLU A 13 15.92 -3.69 0.40
CA GLU A 13 15.60 -3.83 1.82
C GLU A 13 14.37 -4.73 2.05
N VAL A 14 13.28 -4.51 1.32
CA VAL A 14 12.06 -5.34 1.49
C VAL A 14 12.31 -6.79 1.07
N ARG A 15 12.95 -7.00 -0.08
CA ARG A 15 13.17 -8.34 -0.63
C ARG A 15 14.20 -9.14 0.16
N SER A 16 15.14 -8.49 0.86
CA SER A 16 16.15 -9.14 1.69
C SER A 16 15.75 -9.33 3.16
N TYR A 17 14.64 -8.73 3.62
CA TYR A 17 14.27 -8.73 5.03
C TYR A 17 13.94 -10.11 5.59
N SER A 18 12.93 -10.79 5.02
CA SER A 18 12.61 -12.20 5.32
C SER A 18 11.56 -12.74 4.33
N ASP A 19 11.45 -14.06 4.22
CA ASP A 19 10.46 -14.74 3.38
C ASP A 19 9.00 -14.32 3.68
N ASN A 20 8.70 -13.88 4.90
CA ASN A 20 7.36 -13.45 5.30
C ASN A 20 6.95 -12.09 4.72
N TYR A 21 7.92 -11.24 4.36
CA TYR A 21 7.69 -9.87 3.88
C TYR A 21 8.12 -9.67 2.43
N SER A 22 9.07 -10.48 1.95
CA SER A 22 9.66 -10.38 0.61
C SER A 22 8.67 -10.53 -0.54
N HIS A 23 7.43 -10.97 -0.29
CA HIS A 23 6.39 -11.15 -1.31
C HIS A 23 5.05 -10.48 -0.95
N LYS A 24 5.02 -9.60 0.07
CA LYS A 24 3.79 -8.94 0.52
C LYS A 24 3.22 -7.95 -0.51
N PHE A 25 4.10 -7.33 -1.28
CA PHE A 25 3.73 -6.36 -2.31
C PHE A 25 4.34 -6.74 -3.65
N SER A 26 3.60 -6.44 -4.72
CA SER A 26 4.09 -6.46 -6.09
C SER A 26 5.20 -5.40 -6.28
N TYR A 27 5.91 -5.44 -7.41
CA TYR A 27 6.92 -4.42 -7.70
C TYR A 27 6.30 -3.02 -7.82
N ASP A 28 5.17 -2.93 -8.52
CA ASP A 28 4.41 -1.69 -8.67
C ASP A 28 3.80 -1.27 -7.32
N GLY A 29 3.40 -2.23 -6.47
CA GLY A 29 2.95 -1.96 -5.12
C GLY A 29 4.06 -1.35 -4.23
N LEU A 30 5.29 -1.88 -4.31
CA LEU A 30 6.43 -1.28 -3.63
C LEU A 30 6.73 0.13 -4.15
N ARG A 31 6.56 0.35 -5.46
CA ARG A 31 6.72 1.68 -6.06
C ARG A 31 5.71 2.66 -5.49
N ALA A 32 4.46 2.26 -5.39
CA ALA A 32 3.39 3.07 -4.85
C ALA A 32 3.60 3.42 -3.37
N ILE A 33 4.05 2.47 -2.54
CA ILE A 33 4.40 2.75 -1.13
C ILE A 33 5.57 3.73 -1.03
N PHE A 34 6.62 3.51 -1.82
CA PHE A 34 7.80 4.38 -1.80
C PHE A 34 7.43 5.82 -2.16
N ASP A 35 6.70 6.02 -3.27
CA ASP A 35 6.26 7.34 -3.69
C ASP A 35 5.33 7.99 -2.65
N TYR A 36 4.41 7.23 -2.04
CA TYR A 36 3.54 7.71 -0.96
C TYR A 36 4.33 8.22 0.26
N PHE A 37 5.34 7.47 0.72
CA PHE A 37 6.16 7.91 1.85
C PHE A 37 7.06 9.10 1.50
N GLU A 38 7.60 9.19 0.29
CA GLU A 38 8.36 10.38 -0.13
C GLU A 38 7.47 11.64 -0.17
N GLU A 39 6.22 11.51 -0.64
CA GLU A 39 5.24 12.59 -0.61
C GLU A 39 4.86 12.97 0.82
N LEU A 40 4.59 11.99 1.68
CA LEU A 40 4.25 12.23 3.09
C LEU A 40 5.40 12.91 3.84
N ALA A 41 6.64 12.47 3.63
CA ALA A 41 7.84 13.08 4.21
C ALA A 41 8.02 14.54 3.76
N LYS A 42 7.73 14.82 2.49
CA LYS A 42 7.79 16.18 1.93
C LYS A 42 6.71 17.09 2.53
N ASP A 43 5.50 16.57 2.72
CA ASP A 43 4.37 17.34 3.23
C ASP A 43 4.47 17.63 4.72
N THR A 44 5.00 16.69 5.51
CA THR A 44 5.23 16.87 6.96
C THR A 44 6.55 17.58 7.25
N GLY A 45 7.52 17.52 6.32
CA GLY A 45 8.89 17.97 6.55
C GLY A 45 9.68 17.04 7.48
N GLU A 46 9.14 15.86 7.80
CA GLU A 46 9.78 14.84 8.63
C GLU A 46 10.38 13.73 7.76
N GLU A 47 11.56 13.25 8.13
CA GLU A 47 12.14 12.07 7.48
C GLU A 47 11.34 10.82 7.88
N ILE A 48 10.86 10.07 6.89
CA ILE A 48 10.24 8.76 7.12
C ILE A 48 11.31 7.67 7.02
N GLU A 49 11.41 6.84 8.05
CA GLU A 49 12.31 5.68 8.05
C GLU A 49 11.68 4.50 7.31
N CYS A 50 12.51 3.74 6.57
CA CYS A 50 12.08 2.50 5.95
C CYS A 50 11.94 1.40 7.02
N ASP A 51 10.74 1.27 7.58
CA ASP A 51 10.40 0.16 8.51
C ASP A 51 9.59 -0.91 7.77
N VAL A 52 10.31 -1.95 7.31
CA VAL A 52 9.74 -3.07 6.56
C VAL A 52 8.64 -3.79 7.34
N ILE A 53 8.79 -3.93 8.66
CA ILE A 53 7.77 -4.60 9.47
C ILE A 53 6.53 -3.71 9.54
N ALA A 54 6.71 -2.44 9.90
CA ALA A 54 5.59 -1.54 10.13
C ALA A 54 4.67 -1.47 8.91
N PHE A 55 5.20 -1.13 7.72
CA PHE A 55 4.32 -1.00 6.56
C PHE A 55 3.77 -2.36 6.08
N CYS A 56 4.50 -3.46 6.23
CA CYS A 56 3.97 -4.79 5.87
C CYS A 56 2.86 -5.26 6.83
N CYS A 57 2.83 -4.73 8.05
CA CYS A 57 1.77 -5.00 9.02
C CYS A 57 0.58 -4.04 8.83
N GLU A 58 0.84 -2.79 8.47
CA GLU A 58 -0.20 -1.75 8.34
C GLU A 58 -0.86 -1.70 6.98
N TYR A 59 -0.23 -2.18 5.91
CA TYR A 59 -0.75 -2.06 4.55
C TYR A 59 -0.91 -3.42 3.89
N THR A 60 -2.00 -3.57 3.13
CA THR A 60 -2.27 -4.75 2.32
C THR A 60 -2.57 -4.35 0.88
N GLU A 61 -1.93 -5.03 -0.09
CA GLU A 61 -2.23 -4.87 -1.52
C GLU A 61 -3.39 -5.77 -1.95
N TYR A 62 -4.29 -5.19 -2.73
CA TYR A 62 -5.43 -5.83 -3.38
C TYR A 62 -5.38 -5.61 -4.89
N ASP A 63 -6.00 -6.52 -5.64
CA ASP A 63 -6.06 -6.37 -7.09
C ASP A 63 -6.95 -5.20 -7.53
N ASN A 64 -7.92 -4.81 -6.70
CA ASN A 64 -8.82 -3.66 -6.89
C ASN A 64 -9.78 -3.53 -5.69
N LEU A 65 -10.66 -2.54 -5.74
CA LEU A 65 -11.70 -2.33 -4.71
C LEU A 65 -12.62 -3.55 -4.53
N GLU A 66 -13.02 -4.23 -5.59
CA GLU A 66 -13.93 -5.39 -5.50
C GLU A 66 -13.28 -6.55 -4.71
N ASP A 67 -11.98 -6.80 -4.94
CA ASP A 67 -11.20 -7.80 -4.19
C ASP A 67 -11.10 -7.46 -2.69
N PHE A 68 -10.82 -6.19 -2.37
CA PHE A 68 -10.87 -5.70 -0.99
C PHE A 68 -12.25 -5.95 -0.37
N LEU A 69 -13.31 -5.49 -1.03
CA LEU A 69 -14.67 -5.61 -0.52
C LEU A 69 -15.05 -7.08 -0.30
N PHE A 70 -14.71 -7.96 -1.24
CA PHE A 70 -15.02 -9.38 -1.15
C PHE A 70 -14.38 -10.01 0.09
N LYS A 71 -13.13 -9.64 0.40
CA LYS A 71 -12.44 -10.13 1.60
C LYS A 71 -13.12 -9.73 2.90
N TYR A 72 -13.69 -8.52 2.97
CA TYR A 72 -14.28 -7.97 4.19
C TYR A 72 -15.78 -8.25 4.36
N TYR A 73 -16.54 -8.22 3.27
CA TYR A 73 -18.01 -8.32 3.28
C TYR A 73 -18.52 -9.62 2.66
N GLY A 74 -17.64 -10.41 2.02
CA GLY A 74 -18.04 -11.64 1.33
C GLY A 74 -18.81 -11.37 0.04
N GLU A 75 -19.72 -12.28 -0.32
CA GLU A 75 -20.55 -12.17 -1.54
C GLU A 75 -21.72 -11.18 -1.39
N ASP A 76 -22.09 -10.79 -0.17
CA ASP A 76 -23.24 -9.91 0.10
C ASP A 76 -22.79 -8.46 0.31
N PHE A 77 -22.55 -7.80 -0.81
CA PHE A 77 -22.22 -6.37 -0.88
C PHE A 77 -23.42 -5.44 -0.58
N GLY A 78 -24.63 -5.97 -0.32
CA GLY A 78 -25.86 -5.18 -0.31
C GLY A 78 -25.94 -4.10 0.77
N ASP A 79 -25.40 -4.37 1.96
CA ASP A 79 -25.46 -3.49 3.14
C ASP A 79 -24.16 -2.70 3.39
N MET A 80 -23.29 -2.62 2.39
CA MET A 80 -22.00 -1.94 2.53
C MET A 80 -22.12 -0.41 2.46
N GLU A 81 -21.40 0.26 3.36
CA GLU A 81 -21.25 1.71 3.33
C GLU A 81 -20.16 2.19 2.34
N ILE A 82 -19.24 1.31 1.94
CA ILE A 82 -18.14 1.61 1.03
C ILE A 82 -18.53 1.14 -0.38
N ARG A 83 -18.74 2.02 -1.34
CA ARG A 83 -19.11 1.65 -2.73
C ARG A 83 -18.09 2.12 -3.76
N THR A 84 -17.27 3.09 -3.38
CA THR A 84 -16.28 3.73 -4.23
C THR A 84 -14.94 3.84 -3.51
N LEU A 85 -13.88 4.17 -4.25
CA LEU A 85 -12.58 4.45 -3.66
C LEU A 85 -12.62 5.67 -2.74
N ASP A 86 -13.49 6.64 -3.01
CA ASP A 86 -13.62 7.83 -2.18
C ASP A 86 -14.29 7.49 -0.84
N ASP A 87 -15.32 6.63 -0.84
CA ASP A 87 -15.92 6.14 0.42
C ASP A 87 -14.90 5.37 1.29
N LEU A 88 -13.95 4.68 0.66
CA LEU A 88 -12.88 3.98 1.36
C LEU A 88 -11.84 4.97 1.91
N ARG A 89 -11.47 6.00 1.13
CA ARG A 89 -10.54 7.07 1.53
C ARG A 89 -11.03 7.90 2.71
N ASP A 90 -12.35 8.03 2.86
CA ASP A 90 -12.95 8.69 4.03
C ASP A 90 -12.73 7.91 5.34
N ARG A 91 -12.31 6.64 5.26
CA ARG A 91 -12.15 5.74 6.41
C ARG A 91 -10.70 5.34 6.66
N THR A 92 -9.89 5.27 5.61
CA THR A 92 -8.51 4.79 5.69
C THR A 92 -7.66 5.35 4.55
N THR A 93 -6.35 5.17 4.64
CA THR A 93 -5.42 5.50 3.56
C THR A 93 -5.55 4.50 2.42
N VAL A 94 -5.70 5.01 1.19
CA VAL A 94 -5.72 4.22 -0.05
C VAL A 94 -4.66 4.74 -1.01
N ILE A 95 -3.68 3.90 -1.30
CA ILE A 95 -2.60 4.17 -2.26
C ILE A 95 -2.94 3.43 -3.56
N LEU A 96 -2.90 4.14 -4.69
CA LEU A 96 -3.15 3.53 -6.01
C LEU A 96 -1.88 2.87 -6.53
N VAL A 97 -2.03 1.68 -7.11
CA VAL A 97 -0.96 0.94 -7.77
C VAL A 97 -1.15 1.06 -9.28
N ASP A 98 -0.29 1.86 -9.91
CA ASP A 98 -0.25 2.01 -11.37
C ASP A 98 0.29 0.73 -12.03
N GLY A 99 -0.21 0.38 -13.22
CA GLY A 99 0.33 -0.72 -14.04
C GLY A 99 -0.49 -2.01 -14.09
N LYS A 100 -1.55 -2.17 -13.27
CA LYS A 100 -2.50 -3.28 -13.43
C LYS A 100 -3.51 -2.95 -14.54
N THR A 101 -3.58 -3.80 -15.57
CA THR A 101 -4.49 -3.61 -16.70
C THR A 101 -5.92 -3.91 -16.28
N ASP A 102 -6.83 -3.00 -16.63
CA ASP A 102 -8.30 -3.09 -16.57
C ASP A 102 -8.93 -2.74 -15.21
N LYS A 103 -8.21 -2.94 -14.10
CA LYS A 103 -8.57 -2.42 -12.77
C LYS A 103 -7.29 -1.98 -12.05
N ASN A 104 -7.23 -0.73 -11.58
CA ASN A 104 -6.07 -0.26 -10.83
C ASN A 104 -5.97 -1.03 -9.50
N GLY A 105 -4.77 -1.52 -9.18
CA GLY A 105 -4.49 -2.12 -7.88
C GLY A 105 -4.61 -1.07 -6.78
N ILE A 106 -4.91 -1.52 -5.57
CA ILE A 106 -4.99 -0.63 -4.41
C ILE A 106 -4.19 -1.21 -3.25
N ILE A 107 -3.55 -0.35 -2.49
CA ILE A 107 -2.98 -0.69 -1.19
C ILE A 107 -3.79 0.06 -0.15
N VAL A 108 -4.30 -0.67 0.83
CA VAL A 108 -5.20 -0.16 1.86
C VAL A 108 -4.50 -0.27 3.21
N GLN A 109 -4.56 0.80 4.00
CA GLN A 109 -4.10 0.75 5.39
C GLN A 109 -5.15 0.03 6.26
N GLU A 110 -4.70 -0.98 7.01
CA GLU A 110 -5.51 -1.85 7.87
C GLU A 110 -5.06 -1.68 9.33
N PHE A 111 -6.03 -1.50 10.25
CA PHE A 111 -5.82 -1.32 11.70
C PHE A 111 -6.32 -2.51 12.50
#